data_AF-A0A235EG91-F1
#
_entry.id   AF-A0A235EG91-F1
#
_cell.length_a   1.000
_cell.length_b   1.000
_cell.length_c   1.000
_cell.angle_alpha   90.00
_cell.angle_beta   90.00
_cell.angle_gamma   90.00
#
_symmetry.space_group_name_H-M   'P 1'
#
loop_
_entity.id
_entity.type
_entity.pdbx_description
1 polymer ?
#
loop_
_entity_poly.entity_id
_entity_poly.type
_entity_poly.pdbx_seq_one_letter_code
_entity_poly.pdbx_strand_id
1 'polypeptide(L)'
;MQNCTELVFCRDTVDPDFVTSTLGLRPTQSYKVGDVVDIGGIERPSAVGMWKLRLDDFHTAESIEEQVVRWLALLNTKSERMNYLRQLGYSPYLDCRAEKGSLSLC
;
A
#
# COMPACT_ATOMS: atom_id res chain seq x y z
N MET A 1 -4.28 -0.04 19.84
CA MET A 1 -4.03 -0.44 18.43
C MET A 1 -3.45 0.78 17.76
N GLN A 2 -2.15 0.81 17.44
CA GLN A 2 -1.49 2.07 17.04
C GLN A 2 -1.97 2.57 15.67
N ASN A 3 -1.97 3.90 15.49
CA ASN A 3 -2.30 4.56 14.22
C ASN A 3 -1.30 4.17 13.14
N CYS A 4 -1.78 3.67 12.01
CA CYS A 4 -0.93 3.24 10.90
C CYS A 4 -1.62 3.51 9.56
N THR A 5 -0.85 4.02 8.60
CA THR A 5 -1.27 4.21 7.21
C THR A 5 -0.37 3.39 6.29
N GLU A 6 -0.96 2.76 5.28
CA GLU A 6 -0.25 1.97 4.29
C GLU A 6 -0.77 2.29 2.89
N LEU A 7 0.14 2.52 1.93
CA LEU A 7 -0.23 2.60 0.52
C LEU A 7 -0.32 1.18 -0.03
N VAL A 8 -1.48 0.84 -0.59
CA VAL A 8 -1.79 -0.51 -1.05
C VAL A 8 -2.21 -0.51 -2.51
N PHE A 9 -1.60 -1.38 -3.29
CA PHE A 9 -2.11 -1.86 -4.58
C PHE A 9 -2.52 -3.32 -4.39
N CYS A 10 -3.80 -3.64 -4.65
CA CYS A 10 -4.31 -5.00 -4.44
C CYS A 10 -5.41 -5.32 -5.46
N ARG A 11 -5.07 -6.11 -6.49
CA ARG A 11 -5.97 -6.66 -7.51
C ARG A 11 -5.36 -7.92 -8.11
N ASP A 12 -6.17 -8.71 -8.79
CA ASP A 12 -5.74 -9.84 -9.63
C ASP A 12 -4.77 -9.43 -10.75
N THR A 13 -4.81 -8.17 -11.20
CA THR A 13 -3.93 -7.63 -12.24
C THR A 13 -2.66 -6.94 -11.72
N VAL A 14 -2.50 -6.80 -10.41
CA VAL A 14 -1.35 -6.07 -9.84
C VAL A 14 -0.09 -6.95 -9.93
N ASP A 15 0.91 -6.48 -10.67
CA ASP A 15 2.27 -6.99 -10.59
C ASP A 15 3.10 -6.15 -9.59
N PRO A 16 3.48 -6.70 -8.42
CA PRO A 16 4.24 -5.95 -7.42
C PRO A 16 5.63 -5.52 -7.89
N ASP A 17 6.30 -6.29 -8.75
CA ASP A 17 7.65 -5.94 -9.24
C ASP A 17 7.58 -4.72 -10.17
N PHE A 18 6.50 -4.66 -10.97
CA PHE A 18 6.21 -3.52 -11.82
C PHE A 18 5.89 -2.26 -11.00
N VAL A 19 5.11 -2.38 -9.91
CA VAL A 19 4.85 -1.26 -8.99
C VAL A 19 6.15 -0.77 -8.34
N THR A 20 6.98 -1.69 -7.83
CA THR A 20 8.28 -1.35 -7.23
C THR A 20 9.19 -0.60 -8.19
N SER A 21 9.37 -1.11 -9.41
CA SER A 21 10.24 -0.48 -10.41
C SER A 21 9.70 0.89 -10.86
N THR A 22 8.38 1.00 -11.07
CA THR A 22 7.73 2.24 -11.50
C THR A 22 7.83 3.33 -10.44
N LEU A 23 7.50 3.03 -9.19
CA LEU A 23 7.57 4.01 -8.11
C LEU A 23 9.00 4.24 -7.63
N GLY A 24 9.89 3.26 -7.79
CA GLY A 24 11.22 3.27 -7.16
C GLY A 24 11.11 3.26 -5.64
N LEU A 25 10.15 2.51 -5.11
CA LEU A 25 9.88 2.35 -3.68
C LEU A 25 9.92 0.87 -3.33
N ARG A 26 10.53 0.54 -2.19
CA ARG A 26 10.60 -0.84 -1.69
C ARG A 26 9.37 -1.13 -0.82
N PRO A 27 8.53 -2.12 -1.15
CA PRO A 27 7.36 -2.44 -0.34
C PRO A 27 7.78 -2.99 1.02
N THR A 28 6.93 -2.78 2.01
CA THR A 28 6.97 -3.48 3.30
C THR A 28 6.47 -4.92 3.14
N GLN A 29 5.49 -5.13 2.25
CA GLN A 29 4.97 -6.45 1.92
C GLN A 29 4.55 -6.51 0.46
N SER A 30 4.88 -7.61 -0.22
CA SER A 30 4.43 -7.86 -1.58
C SER A 30 4.33 -9.35 -1.87
N TYR A 31 3.38 -9.71 -2.71
CA TYR A 31 3.24 -11.06 -3.27
C TYR A 31 2.48 -11.01 -4.60
N LYS A 32 2.68 -12.02 -5.44
CA LYS A 32 2.03 -12.19 -6.73
C LYS A 32 0.79 -13.07 -6.62
N VAL A 33 -0.04 -13.06 -7.66
CA VAL A 33 -1.10 -14.06 -7.83
C VAL A 33 -0.45 -15.45 -7.87
N GLY A 34 -1.00 -16.39 -7.10
CA GLY A 34 -0.50 -17.75 -7.01
C GLY A 34 0.54 -17.99 -5.91
N ASP A 35 1.15 -16.93 -5.34
CA ASP A 35 2.05 -17.08 -4.19
C ASP A 35 1.27 -17.62 -2.99
N VAL A 36 1.89 -18.55 -2.25
CA VAL A 36 1.29 -19.08 -1.01
C VAL A 36 1.47 -18.05 0.10
N VAL A 37 0.35 -17.60 0.65
CA VAL A 37 0.30 -16.57 1.69
C VAL A 37 -0.56 -17.04 2.86
N ASP A 38 -0.20 -16.62 4.07
CA ASP A 38 -1.03 -16.81 5.26
C ASP A 38 -2.15 -15.76 5.28
N ILE A 39 -3.40 -16.23 5.19
CA ILE A 39 -4.59 -15.41 5.39
C ILE A 39 -5.40 -15.97 6.56
N GLY A 40 -5.18 -15.42 7.75
CA GLY A 40 -5.93 -15.78 8.95
C GLY A 40 -5.54 -17.12 9.56
N GLY A 41 -4.26 -17.50 9.48
CA GLY A 41 -3.71 -18.77 9.94
C GLY A 41 -3.83 -19.90 8.91
N ILE A 42 -4.21 -19.59 7.67
CA ILE A 42 -4.41 -20.57 6.61
C ILE A 42 -3.54 -20.19 5.42
N GLU A 43 -2.61 -21.07 5.07
CA GLU A 43 -1.79 -20.96 3.89
C GLU A 43 -2.60 -21.35 2.64
N ARG A 44 -2.69 -20.43 1.69
CA ARG A 44 -3.33 -20.71 0.39
C ARG A 44 -2.72 -19.84 -0.71
N PRO A 45 -2.80 -20.29 -1.99
CA PRO A 45 -2.43 -19.46 -3.11
C PRO A 45 -3.26 -18.17 -3.13
N SER A 46 -2.61 -17.02 -3.28
CA SER A 46 -3.28 -15.74 -3.39
C SER A 46 -4.03 -15.63 -4.72
N ALA A 47 -5.30 -15.20 -4.67
CA ALA A 47 -6.07 -14.86 -5.86
C ALA A 47 -5.74 -13.47 -6.42
N VAL A 48 -4.95 -12.67 -5.70
CA VAL A 48 -4.59 -11.29 -6.06
C VAL A 48 -3.10 -11.03 -5.92
N GLY A 49 -2.56 -10.10 -6.71
CA GLY A 49 -1.28 -9.50 -6.43
C GLY A 49 -1.45 -8.40 -5.39
N MET A 50 -0.49 -8.27 -4.49
CA MET A 50 -0.45 -7.21 -3.49
C MET A 50 0.91 -6.55 -3.46
N TRP A 51 0.89 -5.22 -3.38
CA TRP A 51 2.03 -4.40 -3.05
C TRP A 51 1.61 -3.42 -1.97
N LYS A 52 2.35 -3.39 -0.87
CA LYS A 52 2.03 -2.60 0.32
C LYS A 52 3.27 -1.91 0.84
N LEU A 53 3.15 -0.61 1.12
CA LEU A 53 4.20 0.20 1.72
C LEU A 53 3.70 0.89 2.97
N ARG A 54 4.46 0.73 4.04
CA ARG A 54 4.46 1.55 5.25
C ARG A 54 5.72 2.41 5.24
N LEU A 55 5.60 3.69 5.57
CA LEU A 55 6.76 4.59 5.66
C LEU A 55 7.60 4.21 6.88
N ASP A 56 8.93 4.08 6.75
CA ASP A 56 9.79 3.54 7.83
C ASP A 56 9.90 4.48 9.05
N ASP A 57 9.86 5.81 8.86
CA ASP A 57 10.03 6.77 9.97
C ASP A 57 8.70 7.20 10.62
N PHE A 58 7.64 6.39 10.55
CA PHE A 58 6.38 6.73 11.22
C PHE A 58 6.54 6.59 12.74
N HIS A 59 6.32 7.70 13.45
CA HIS A 59 6.34 7.66 14.90
C HIS A 59 4.98 7.14 15.37
N THR A 60 4.96 6.17 16.27
CA THR A 60 3.73 5.57 16.80
C THR A 60 2.83 6.57 17.55
N ALA A 61 3.33 7.78 17.82
CA ALA A 61 2.59 8.90 18.40
C ALA A 61 1.91 9.79 17.33
N GLU A 62 2.26 9.65 16.05
CA GLU A 62 1.65 10.43 14.97
C GLU A 62 0.18 10.06 14.80
N SER A 63 -0.65 11.09 14.65
CA SER A 63 -2.02 11.00 14.16
C SER A 63 -2.06 10.47 12.73
N ILE A 64 -3.23 9.97 12.29
CA ILE A 64 -3.42 9.53 10.90
C ILE A 64 -3.22 10.71 9.94
N GLU A 65 -3.66 11.90 10.34
CA GLU A 65 -3.55 13.13 9.58
C GLU A 65 -2.08 13.51 9.32
N GLU A 66 -1.22 13.43 10.33
CA GLU A 66 0.23 13.67 10.19
C GLU A 66 0.86 12.65 9.22
N GLN A 67 0.46 11.38 9.31
CA GLN A 67 0.94 10.35 8.38
C GLN A 67 0.45 10.59 6.94
N VAL A 68 -0.80 11.04 6.77
CA VAL A 68 -1.36 11.40 5.45
C VAL A 68 -0.60 12.57 4.83
N VAL A 69 -0.21 13.58 5.62
CA VAL A 69 0.61 14.70 5.13
C VAL A 69 1.93 14.20 4.54
N ARG A 70 2.56 13.22 5.19
CA ARG A 70 3.80 12.61 4.69
C ARG A 70 3.58 11.81 3.41
N TRP A 71 2.47 11.09 3.30
CA TRP A 71 2.07 10.44 2.06
C TRP A 71 1.88 11.44 0.94
N LEU A 72 1.18 12.55 1.18
CA LEU A 72 0.98 13.60 0.18
C LEU A 72 2.33 14.17 -0.28
N ALA A 73 3.25 14.45 0.63
CA ALA A 73 4.59 14.91 0.28
C ALA A 73 5.35 13.90 -0.59
N LEU A 74 5.35 12.62 -0.20
CA LEU A 74 6.02 11.56 -0.97
C LEU A 74 5.38 11.37 -2.35
N LEU A 75 4.05 11.20 -2.40
CA LEU A 75 3.30 10.92 -3.62
C LEU A 75 3.33 12.08 -4.61
N ASN A 76 3.44 13.33 -4.12
CA ASN A 76 3.60 14.47 -5.00
C ASN A 76 4.89 14.38 -5.84
N THR A 77 5.98 13.86 -5.26
CA THR A 77 7.24 13.60 -6.00
C THR A 77 7.14 12.47 -7.02
N LYS A 78 6.04 11.70 -7.00
CA LYS A 78 5.79 10.53 -7.85
C LYS A 78 4.53 10.68 -8.70
N SER A 79 3.95 11.87 -8.79
CA SER A 79 2.63 12.12 -9.38
C SER A 79 2.50 11.58 -10.81
N GLU A 80 3.50 11.80 -11.67
CA GLU A 80 3.53 11.27 -13.04
C GLU A 80 3.52 9.74 -13.08
N ARG A 81 4.33 9.10 -12.23
CA ARG A 81 4.42 7.63 -12.13
C ARG A 81 3.14 7.02 -11.56
N MET A 82 2.51 7.69 -10.60
CA MET A 82 1.20 7.30 -10.05
C MET A 82 0.10 7.41 -11.11
N ASN A 83 0.11 8.48 -11.91
CA ASN A 83 -0.83 8.65 -13.02
C ASN A 83 -0.64 7.57 -14.09
N TYR A 84 0.62 7.23 -14.41
CA TYR A 84 0.93 6.15 -15.34
C TYR A 84 0.38 4.79 -14.86
N LEU A 85 0.61 4.44 -13.59
CA LEU A 85 0.02 3.23 -13.00
C LEU A 85 -1.52 3.24 -13.09
N ARG A 86 -2.16 4.38 -12.79
CA ARG A 86 -3.62 4.52 -12.89
C ARG A 86 -4.14 4.31 -14.31
N GLN A 87 -3.45 4.81 -15.33
CA GLN A 87 -3.82 4.60 -16.74
C GLN A 87 -3.75 3.12 -17.15
N LEU A 88 -2.89 2.34 -16.49
CA LEU A 88 -2.78 0.89 -16.66
C LEU A 88 -3.79 0.09 -15.82
N GLY A 89 -4.70 0.76 -15.10
CA GLY A 89 -5.72 0.13 -14.27
C GLY A 89 -5.27 -0.19 -12.84
N TYR A 90 -4.08 0.26 -12.42
CA TYR A 90 -3.64 0.15 -11.04
C TYR A 90 -4.29 1.25 -10.21
N SER A 91 -5.19 0.86 -9.30
CA SER A 91 -5.90 1.79 -8.41
C SER A 91 -5.44 1.60 -6.97
N PRO A 92 -4.43 2.37 -6.52
CA PRO A 92 -3.99 2.30 -5.14
C PRO A 92 -4.97 2.98 -4.20
N TYR A 93 -4.91 2.62 -2.92
CA TYR A 93 -5.63 3.27 -1.83
C TYR A 93 -4.72 3.40 -0.61
N LEU A 94 -5.07 4.33 0.29
CA LEU A 94 -4.45 4.41 1.61
C LEU A 94 -5.33 3.65 2.61
N ASP A 95 -4.78 2.57 3.17
CA ASP A 95 -5.37 1.83 4.28
C ASP A 95 -4.98 2.52 5.59
N CYS A 96 -5.95 3.12 6.30
CA CYS A 96 -5.72 3.81 7.56
C CYS A 96 -6.36 3.03 8.72
N ARG A 97 -5.51 2.53 9.61
CA ARG A 97 -5.91 1.85 10.84
C ARG A 97 -5.70 2.81 12.01
N ALA A 98 -6.78 3.39 12.53
CA ALA A 98 -6.71 4.26 13.70
C ALA A 98 -7.13 3.52 14.97
N GLU A 99 -6.64 3.99 16.11
CA GLU A 99 -6.95 3.42 17.42
C GLU A 99 -8.44 3.51 17.79
N LYS A 100 -9.17 4.45 17.15
CA LYS A 100 -10.63 4.64 17.28
C LYS A 100 -11.47 4.00 16.16
N GLY A 101 -10.87 3.19 15.28
CA GLY A 101 -11.54 2.55 14.13
C GLY A 101 -10.76 2.71 12.81
N SER A 102 -10.99 1.83 11.83
CA SER A 102 -10.34 1.92 10.51
C SER A 102 -11.13 2.83 9.56
N LEU A 103 -10.43 3.69 8.83
CA LEU A 103 -10.96 4.49 7.72
C LEU A 103 -10.18 4.13 6.46
N SER A 104 -10.88 3.87 5.35
CA SER A 104 -10.24 3.71 4.04
C SER A 104 -10.53 4.94 3.20
N LEU A 105 -9.49 5.59 2.66
CA LEU A 105 -9.61 6.71 1.74
C LEU A 105 -9.36 6.21 0.31
N CYS A 106 -10.36 6.39 -0.55
CA CYS A 106 -10.36 5.97 -1.96
C CYS A 106 -9.87 7.08 -2.89
#